data_AF-A0A351KSN5-F1
#
_entry.id   AF-A0A351KSN5-F1
#
_cell.length_a   1.000
_cell.length_b   1.000
_cell.length_c   1.000
_cell.angle_alpha   90.00
_cell.angle_beta   90.00
_cell.angle_gamma   90.00
#
_symmetry.space_group_name_H-M   'P 1'
#
loop_
_entity.id
_entity.type
_entity.pdbx_description
1 polymer ?
#
loop_
_entity_poly.entity_id
_entity_poly.type
_entity_poly.pdbx_seq_one_letter_code
_entity_poly.pdbx_strand_id
1 'polypeptide(L)'
;MRYANPNQTGAKVHFKARYENFIGGEWTQPVKGLYFENLTPVTGEIFCEVARSSAEDIEKALDAAHAAKNAWGKTSPTVRAG
;
A
#
# COMPACT_ATOMS: atom_id res chain seq x y z
N MET A 1 -23.41 17.70 -9.53
CA MET A 1 -22.90 16.82 -10.62
C MET A 1 -22.42 15.53 -9.96
N ARG A 2 -22.91 14.36 -10.38
CA ARG A 2 -22.50 13.05 -9.83
C ARG A 2 -21.35 12.51 -10.69
N TYR A 3 -20.23 12.17 -10.06
CA TYR A 3 -19.13 11.51 -10.76
C TYR A 3 -19.48 10.04 -11.02
N ALA A 4 -18.98 9.48 -12.13
CA ALA A 4 -19.04 8.04 -12.35
C ALA A 4 -18.25 7.32 -11.24
N ASN A 5 -18.71 6.13 -10.86
CA ASN A 5 -18.04 5.34 -9.82
C ASN A 5 -16.62 4.97 -10.29
N PRO A 6 -15.67 4.80 -9.35
CA PRO A 6 -14.34 4.34 -9.70
C PRO A 6 -14.36 3.07 -10.56
N ASN A 7 -13.37 2.94 -11.44
CA ASN A 7 -13.21 1.78 -12.34
C ASN A 7 -14.32 1.57 -13.38
N GLN A 8 -15.20 2.56 -13.60
CA GLN A 8 -16.21 2.55 -14.67
C GLN A 8 -15.85 3.52 -15.80
N THR A 9 -16.55 3.39 -16.94
CA THR A 9 -16.40 4.31 -18.08
C THR A 9 -16.72 5.75 -17.67
N GLY A 10 -15.80 6.68 -17.94
CA GLY A 10 -15.95 8.10 -17.57
C GLY A 10 -15.60 8.41 -16.11
N ALA A 11 -15.06 7.44 -15.36
CA ALA A 11 -14.52 7.68 -14.03
C ALA A 11 -13.31 8.60 -14.07
N LYS A 12 -13.20 9.50 -13.09
CA LYS A 12 -12.01 10.35 -12.90
C LYS A 12 -10.85 9.60 -12.25
N VAL A 13 -11.13 8.47 -11.61
CA VAL A 13 -10.17 7.68 -10.84
C VAL A 13 -10.28 6.21 -11.21
N HIS A 14 -9.12 5.58 -11.37
CA HIS A 14 -8.98 4.16 -11.63
C HIS A 14 -8.03 3.57 -10.58
N PHE A 15 -8.53 2.63 -9.80
CA PHE A 15 -7.77 1.87 -8.82
C PHE A 15 -7.22 0.59 -9.45
N LYS A 16 -6.07 0.13 -8.96
CA LYS A 16 -5.60 -1.22 -9.27
C LYS A 16 -6.55 -2.24 -8.65
N ALA A 17 -6.69 -3.40 -9.27
CA ALA A 17 -7.48 -4.50 -8.70
C ALA A 17 -6.94 -4.93 -7.32
N ARG A 18 -5.61 -4.86 -7.14
CA ARG A 18 -4.91 -5.30 -5.94
C ARG A 18 -3.71 -4.42 -5.62
N TYR A 19 -3.48 -4.21 -4.33
CA TYR A 19 -2.33 -3.50 -3.79
C TYR A 19 -1.53 -4.40 -2.85
N GLU A 20 -0.22 -4.38 -3.07
CA GLU A 20 0.76 -5.18 -2.33
C GLU A 20 1.32 -4.40 -1.13
N ASN A 21 2.06 -5.07 -0.25
CA ASN A 21 2.87 -4.38 0.76
C ASN A 21 3.99 -3.59 0.07
N PHE A 22 4.42 -2.48 0.68
CA PHE A 22 5.61 -1.77 0.25
C PHE A 22 6.67 -1.87 1.34
N ILE A 23 7.64 -2.77 1.18
CA ILE A 23 8.64 -3.11 2.20
C ILE A 23 10.03 -3.01 1.58
N GLY A 24 10.93 -2.29 2.23
CA GLY A 24 12.33 -2.19 1.79
C GLY A 24 12.54 -1.50 0.43
N GLY A 25 11.56 -0.72 -0.04
CA GLY A 25 11.63 -0.06 -1.35
C GLY A 25 10.99 -0.87 -2.49
N GLU A 26 10.37 -2.02 -2.19
CA GLU A 26 9.77 -2.89 -3.18
C GLU A 26 8.29 -3.19 -2.88
N TRP A 27 7.52 -3.47 -3.93
CA TRP A 27 6.15 -3.97 -3.80
C TRP A 27 6.19 -5.50 -3.61
N THR A 28 5.77 -5.97 -2.44
CA THR A 28 5.88 -7.37 -2.02
C THR A 28 4.51 -7.94 -1.67
N GLN A 29 4.20 -9.14 -2.17
CA GLN A 29 3.00 -9.85 -1.77
C GLN A 29 3.02 -10.22 -0.27
N PRO A 30 1.87 -10.20 0.43
CA PRO A 30 1.79 -10.66 1.81
C PRO A 30 2.19 -12.14 1.90
N VAL A 31 2.95 -12.50 2.94
CA VAL A 31 3.53 -13.84 3.13
C VAL A 31 2.48 -14.95 3.04
N LYS A 32 1.29 -14.70 3.59
CA LYS A 32 0.19 -15.69 3.59
C LYS A 32 -0.70 -15.62 2.35
N GLY A 33 -0.40 -14.72 1.40
CA GLY A 33 -1.20 -14.50 0.19
C GLY A 33 -2.62 -14.00 0.47
N LEU A 34 -2.88 -13.46 1.66
CA LEU A 34 -4.20 -13.00 2.09
C LEU A 34 -4.42 -11.53 1.74
N TYR A 35 -5.65 -11.19 1.40
CA TYR A 35 -6.07 -9.82 1.09
C TYR A 35 -7.40 -9.50 1.75
N PHE A 36 -7.64 -8.21 1.98
CA PHE A 36 -8.94 -7.67 2.34
C PHE A 36 -9.61 -7.10 1.09
N GLU A 37 -10.91 -7.36 0.98
CA GLU A 37 -11.78 -6.68 0.03
C GLU A 37 -12.05 -5.25 0.53
N ASN A 38 -11.78 -4.25 -0.31
CA ASN A 38 -12.08 -2.86 -0.02
C ASN A 38 -13.42 -2.48 -0.66
N LEU A 39 -14.43 -2.39 0.19
CA LEU A 39 -15.81 -2.13 -0.18
C LEU A 39 -16.07 -0.62 -0.17
N THR A 40 -16.84 -0.12 -1.14
CA THR A 40 -17.32 1.27 -1.05
C THR A 40 -18.43 1.39 -0.01
N PRO A 41 -18.41 2.42 0.86
CA PRO A 41 -19.50 2.65 1.81
C PRO A 41 -20.81 3.08 1.14
N VAL A 42 -20.78 3.42 -0.16
CA VAL A 42 -21.94 3.92 -0.91
C VAL A 42 -22.78 2.79 -1.51
N THR A 43 -22.13 1.77 -2.09
CA THR A 43 -22.84 0.65 -2.75
C THR A 43 -22.57 -0.70 -2.11
N GLY A 44 -21.56 -0.82 -1.24
CA GLY A 44 -21.12 -2.10 -0.68
C GLY A 44 -20.39 -2.99 -1.68
N GLU A 45 -20.07 -2.50 -2.88
CA GLU A 45 -19.34 -3.27 -3.89
C GLU A 45 -17.83 -3.17 -3.67
N ILE A 46 -17.10 -4.21 -4.07
CA ILE A 46 -15.64 -4.24 -4.02
C ILE A 46 -15.08 -3.39 -5.16
N PHE A 47 -14.16 -2.48 -4.85
CA PHE A 47 -13.46 -1.70 -5.88
C PHE A 47 -11.95 -1.98 -5.97
N CYS A 48 -11.35 -2.56 -4.92
CA CYS A 48 -10.01 -3.13 -4.95
C CYS A 48 -9.77 -4.08 -3.77
N GLU A 49 -8.61 -4.74 -3.78
CA GLU A 49 -8.08 -5.52 -2.68
C GLU A 49 -6.80 -4.90 -2.12
N VAL A 50 -6.58 -5.04 -0.82
CA VAL A 50 -5.35 -4.60 -0.15
C VAL A 50 -4.74 -5.76 0.64
N ALA A 51 -3.40 -5.84 0.67
CA ALA A 51 -2.68 -6.89 1.39
C ALA A 51 -3.16 -7.00 2.86
N ARG A 52 -3.48 -8.23 3.28
CA ARG A 52 -3.79 -8.58 4.68
C ARG A 52 -2.54 -9.15 5.31
N SER A 53 -1.66 -8.25 5.73
CA SER A 53 -0.35 -8.57 6.29
C SER A 53 -0.45 -9.41 7.56
N SER A 54 0.44 -10.40 7.66
CA SER A 54 0.60 -11.23 8.85
C SER A 54 1.77 -10.75 9.71
N ALA A 55 2.01 -11.41 10.84
CA ALA A 55 3.14 -11.09 11.72
C ALA A 55 4.48 -11.19 10.96
N GLU A 56 4.61 -12.18 10.07
CA GLU A 56 5.79 -12.40 9.25
C GLU A 56 6.05 -11.23 8.26
N ASP A 57 5.00 -10.61 7.74
CA ASP A 57 5.13 -9.39 6.92
C ASP A 57 5.58 -8.19 7.76
N ILE A 58 5.10 -8.10 9.02
CA ILE A 58 5.49 -7.04 9.96
C ILE A 58 6.98 -7.17 10.30
N GLU A 59 7.46 -8.37 10.60
CA GLU A 59 8.88 -8.59 10.89
C GLU A 59 9.76 -8.21 9.69
N LYS A 60 9.38 -8.57 8.46
CA LYS A 60 10.10 -8.13 7.24
C LYS A 60 10.14 -6.60 7.12
N ALA A 61 9.04 -5.92 7.44
CA ALA A 61 8.99 -4.46 7.43
C ALA A 61 9.89 -3.84 8.49
N LEU A 62 9.94 -4.42 9.70
CA LEU A 62 10.82 -3.99 10.78
C LEU A 62 12.28 -4.21 10.44
N ASP A 63 12.65 -5.36 9.89
CA ASP A 63 14.01 -5.66 9.45
C ASP A 63 14.48 -4.66 8.39
N ALA A 64 13.65 -4.39 7.38
CA ALA A 64 13.96 -3.40 6.35
C ALA A 64 14.12 -1.98 6.93
N ALA A 65 13.24 -1.59 7.86
CA ALA A 65 13.33 -0.29 8.53
C ALA A 65 14.61 -0.18 9.39
N HIS A 66 14.96 -1.22 10.14
CA HIS A 66 16.18 -1.27 10.94
C HIS A 66 17.45 -1.23 10.09
N ALA A 67 17.46 -1.93 8.96
CA ALA A 67 18.57 -1.88 8.01
C ALA A 67 18.78 -0.46 7.45
N ALA A 68 17.69 0.25 7.13
CA ALA A 68 17.76 1.63 6.60
C ALA A 68 18.08 2.69 7.68
N LYS A 69 17.71 2.44 8.93
CA LYS A 69 17.73 3.42 10.04
C LYS A 69 19.05 4.15 10.18
N ASN A 70 20.18 3.44 10.20
CA ASN A 70 21.49 4.05 10.49
C ASN A 70 21.96 4.97 9.36
N ALA A 71 21.77 4.55 8.10
CA ALA A 71 22.14 5.36 6.95
C ALA A 71 21.24 6.60 6.85
N TRP A 72 19.92 6.41 6.94
CA TRP A 72 18.95 7.49 6.87
C TRP A 72 19.06 8.49 8.03
N GLY A 73 19.32 7.99 9.25
CA GLY A 73 19.50 8.82 10.44
C GLY A 73 20.72 9.74 10.35
N LYS A 74 21.77 9.33 9.61
CA LYS A 74 22.97 10.14 9.37
C LYS A 74 22.83 11.13 8.23
N THR A 75 21.79 11.02 7.39
CA THR A 75 21.50 11.99 6.33
C THR A 75 21.29 13.39 6.92
N SER A 76 21.84 14.43 6.31
CA SER A 76 21.67 15.80 6.83
C SER A 76 20.21 16.28 6.68
N PRO A 77 19.73 17.22 7.51
CA PRO A 77 18.39 17.77 7.36
C PRO A 77 18.14 18.36 5.96
N THR A 78 19.14 19.05 5.40
CA THR A 78 19.08 19.63 4.05
C THR A 78 18.86 18.56 2.98
N VAL A 79 19.54 17.41 3.08
CA VAL A 79 19.35 16.31 2.12
C VAL A 79 18.01 15.60 2.31
N ARG A 80 17.49 15.51 3.54
CA ARG A 80 16.15 14.90 3.79
C ARG A 80 14.97 15.79 3.39
N ALA A 81 15.15 17.11 3.36
CA ALA A 81 14.11 18.07 3.03
C ALA A 81 14.03 18.42 1.53
N GLY A 82 15.00 17.93 0.74
CA GLY A 82 15.06 18.13 -0.70
C GLY A 82 14.15 17.19 -1.49
#